data_AF-A0AAE9D3U2-F1
#
_entry.id   AF-A0AAE9D3U2-F1
#
_cell.length_a   1.000
_cell.length_b   1.000
_cell.length_c   1.000
_cell.angle_alpha   90.00
_cell.angle_beta   90.00
_cell.angle_gamma   90.00
#
_symmetry.space_group_name_H-M   'P 1'
#
loop_
_entity.id
_entity.type
_entity.pdbx_description
1 polymer ?
#
loop_
_entity_poly.entity_id
_entity_poly.type
_entity_poly.pdbx_seq_one_letter_code
_entity_poly.pdbx_strand_id
1 'polypeptide(L)'
;MLQKLIFLALIAISLAGATCDTTKFEACQDTFADRLSIDRVYNWLNPLGLTLQIQDIYINGGVAAARGLNVVCNAYNSMVQCLAAASTSTFECFDIGFLLHHSTAPNQAYSYGFLMSMLQYQCGAGFYLASDNWQCMQRIYSGKNATMYGCITDFILNTQEDPKRGCNYVQTGMDCFSKASILQGCPDELKYYGCESFRQYSLPQFSRCEKQCPIDTQYRV
;
A
#
# COMPACT_ATOMS: atom_id res chain seq x y z
N MET A 1 9.94 49.48 -40.79
CA MET A 1 9.85 48.02 -40.58
C MET A 1 11.21 47.55 -40.10
N LEU A 2 11.36 47.21 -38.83
CA LEU A 2 12.50 46.41 -38.37
C LEU A 2 12.05 45.55 -37.19
N GLN A 3 12.39 44.29 -37.31
CA GLN A 3 11.71 43.12 -36.78
C GLN A 3 12.13 42.85 -35.32
N LYS A 4 11.15 42.57 -34.46
CA LYS A 4 11.35 42.18 -33.06
C LYS A 4 12.15 40.86 -33.00
N LEU A 5 13.30 40.87 -32.35
CA LEU A 5 13.99 39.65 -31.91
C LEU A 5 13.51 39.31 -30.50
N ILE A 6 12.58 38.36 -30.40
CA ILE A 6 12.17 37.75 -29.14
C ILE A 6 13.10 36.56 -28.92
N PHE A 7 13.98 36.66 -27.92
CA PHE A 7 14.75 35.52 -27.41
C PHE A 7 13.81 34.62 -26.58
N LEU A 8 13.39 33.49 -27.16
CA LEU A 8 12.81 32.39 -26.41
C LEU A 8 13.96 31.57 -25.81
N ALA A 9 14.21 31.75 -24.52
CA ALA A 9 15.05 30.83 -23.76
C ALA A 9 14.31 29.50 -23.60
N LEU A 10 14.71 28.49 -24.38
CA LEU A 10 14.34 27.10 -24.16
C LEU A 10 14.98 26.64 -22.85
N ILE A 11 14.23 26.64 -21.76
CA ILE A 11 14.57 25.88 -20.56
C ILE A 11 14.38 24.42 -20.93
N ALA A 12 15.45 23.77 -21.39
CA ALA A 12 15.51 22.32 -21.43
C ALA A 12 15.56 21.83 -19.98
N ILE A 13 14.38 21.58 -19.39
CA ILE A 13 14.30 20.78 -18.18
C ILE A 13 14.74 19.38 -18.62
N SER A 14 15.97 19.00 -18.31
CA SER A 14 16.36 17.60 -18.35
C SER A 14 15.45 16.88 -17.35
N LEU A 15 14.42 16.20 -17.86
CA LEU A 15 13.78 15.09 -17.16
C LEU A 15 14.84 13.98 -17.07
N ALA A 16 15.84 14.17 -16.20
CA ALA A 16 16.55 13.05 -15.63
C ALA A 16 15.47 12.31 -14.84
N GLY A 17 14.86 11.30 -15.46
CA GLY A 17 13.91 10.44 -14.78
C GLY A 17 14.63 9.90 -13.57
N ALA A 18 14.21 10.32 -12.38
CA ALA A 18 14.72 9.73 -11.16
C ALA A 18 14.39 8.23 -11.25
N THR A 19 15.42 7.41 -11.41
CA THR A 19 15.31 5.95 -11.38
C THR A 19 15.62 5.53 -9.97
N CYS A 20 14.81 4.63 -9.41
CA CYS A 20 15.10 4.10 -8.08
C CYS A 20 16.50 3.47 -8.07
N ASP A 21 17.32 3.90 -7.10
CA ASP A 21 18.62 3.30 -6.83
C ASP A 21 18.42 2.15 -5.84
N THR A 22 18.67 0.92 -6.29
CA THR A 22 18.42 -0.29 -5.50
C THR A 22 19.18 -0.30 -4.17
N THR A 23 20.41 0.23 -4.14
CA THR A 23 21.21 0.26 -2.89
C THR A 23 20.58 1.18 -1.86
N LYS A 24 20.14 2.36 -2.31
CA LYS A 24 19.43 3.32 -1.44
C LYS A 24 18.07 2.79 -1.00
N PHE A 25 17.34 2.15 -1.92
CA PHE A 25 16.06 1.53 -1.62
C PHE A 25 16.18 0.44 -0.55
N GLU A 26 17.16 -0.45 -0.66
CA GLU A 26 17.44 -1.49 0.34
C GLU A 26 17.82 -0.89 1.69
N ALA A 27 18.65 0.16 1.73
CA ALA A 27 18.96 0.87 2.98
C ALA A 27 17.71 1.51 3.64
N CYS A 28 16.79 2.04 2.83
CA CYS A 28 15.53 2.57 3.35
C CYS A 28 14.56 1.47 3.79
N GLN A 29 14.58 0.31 3.13
CA GLN A 29 13.85 -0.88 3.56
C GLN A 29 14.39 -1.41 4.92
N ASP A 30 15.70 -1.36 5.14
CA ASP A 30 16.29 -1.67 6.44
C ASP A 30 15.81 -0.71 7.53
N THR A 31 15.69 0.59 7.20
CA THR A 31 15.10 1.57 8.13
C THR A 31 13.65 1.22 8.48
N PHE A 32 12.87 0.72 7.51
CA PHE A 32 11.50 0.25 7.75
C PHE A 32 11.48 -0.94 8.72
N ALA A 33 12.30 -1.95 8.47
CA ALA A 33 12.40 -3.14 9.31
C ALA A 33 12.85 -2.80 10.74
N ASP A 34 13.87 -1.96 10.90
CA ASP A 34 14.37 -1.51 12.19
C ASP A 34 13.28 -0.77 12.99
N ARG A 35 12.49 0.09 12.33
CA ARG A 35 11.38 0.82 12.95
C ARG A 35 10.20 -0.07 13.35
N LEU A 36 9.96 -1.15 12.60
CA LEU A 36 9.00 -2.19 12.98
C LEU A 36 9.55 -3.14 14.04
N SER A 37 10.86 -3.15 14.26
CA SER A 37 11.57 -4.13 15.10
C SER A 37 11.37 -5.56 14.60
N ILE A 38 11.49 -5.75 13.29
CA ILE A 38 11.40 -7.06 12.62
C ILE A 38 12.74 -7.40 11.95
N ASP A 39 12.94 -8.67 11.61
CA ASP A 39 14.12 -9.09 10.86
C ASP A 39 14.13 -8.48 9.44
N ARG A 40 15.30 -7.99 9.00
CA ARG A 40 15.52 -7.37 7.69
C ARG A 40 15.34 -8.35 6.53
N VAL A 41 15.29 -9.67 6.77
CA VAL A 41 14.88 -10.65 5.76
C VAL A 41 13.42 -10.48 5.31
N TYR A 42 12.59 -9.78 6.08
CA TYR A 42 11.22 -9.43 5.72
C TYR A 42 11.18 -8.13 4.93
N ASN A 43 11.50 -8.23 3.64
CA ASN A 43 11.68 -7.08 2.75
C ASN A 43 10.97 -7.29 1.40
N TRP A 44 11.34 -6.52 0.39
CA TRP A 44 10.76 -6.60 -0.95
C TRP A 44 11.01 -7.91 -1.69
N LEU A 45 12.01 -8.70 -1.28
CA LEU A 45 12.25 -10.08 -1.73
C LEU A 45 11.48 -11.12 -0.90
N ASN A 46 10.87 -10.71 0.22
CA ASN A 46 10.00 -11.57 1.04
C ASN A 46 8.73 -10.82 1.49
N PRO A 47 7.88 -10.39 0.55
CA PRO A 47 6.72 -9.56 0.84
C PRO A 47 5.64 -10.31 1.64
N LEU A 48 5.53 -11.64 1.49
CA LEU A 48 4.62 -12.44 2.30
C LEU A 48 5.06 -12.43 3.77
N GLY A 49 6.35 -12.69 4.03
CA GLY A 49 6.90 -12.60 5.38
C GLY A 49 6.68 -11.21 6.00
N LEU A 50 6.95 -10.16 5.24
CA LEU A 50 6.69 -8.77 5.66
C LEU A 50 5.22 -8.51 5.98
N THR A 51 4.30 -9.01 5.14
CA THR A 51 2.85 -8.88 5.38
C THR A 51 2.45 -9.55 6.69
N LEU A 52 2.96 -10.75 6.96
CA LEU A 52 2.68 -11.47 8.21
C LEU A 52 3.20 -10.74 9.45
N GLN A 53 4.41 -10.15 9.36
CA GLN A 53 4.94 -9.32 10.45
C GLN A 53 4.08 -8.07 10.70
N ILE A 54 3.66 -7.38 9.65
CA ILE A 54 2.77 -6.21 9.76
C ILE A 54 1.43 -6.60 10.40
N GLN A 55 0.88 -7.76 10.02
CA GLN A 55 -0.34 -8.29 10.63
C GLN A 55 -0.17 -8.68 12.10
N ASP A 56 1.01 -9.15 12.50
CA ASP A 56 1.31 -9.37 13.92
C ASP A 56 1.31 -8.04 14.69
N ILE A 57 1.90 -6.99 14.11
CA ILE A 57 1.96 -5.64 14.70
C ILE A 57 0.56 -4.99 14.78
N TYR A 58 -0.21 -4.99 13.69
CA TYR A 58 -1.63 -5.39 13.68
C TYR A 58 -2.29 -5.64 15.03
N ILE A 59 -2.10 -6.89 15.46
CA ILE A 59 -2.83 -7.54 16.54
C ILE A 59 -2.22 -7.16 17.89
N ASN A 60 -0.89 -7.17 17.99
CA ASN A 60 -0.16 -7.13 19.25
C ASN A 60 0.36 -5.74 19.63
N GLY A 61 0.30 -4.75 18.75
CA GLY A 61 0.64 -3.35 19.06
C GLY A 61 2.13 -3.02 19.07
N GLY A 62 2.98 -3.90 18.54
CA GLY A 62 4.44 -3.71 18.49
C GLY A 62 5.09 -3.51 19.87
N VAL A 63 6.33 -3.01 19.88
CA VAL A 63 7.19 -2.96 21.09
C VAL A 63 6.74 -1.96 22.15
N ALA A 64 5.81 -1.06 21.84
CA ALA A 64 5.45 0.08 22.69
C ALA A 64 4.01 0.03 23.26
N ALA A 65 3.29 -1.09 23.12
CA ALA A 65 1.85 -1.18 23.42
C ALA A 65 1.04 -0.06 22.73
N ALA A 66 1.55 0.44 21.61
CA ALA A 66 0.89 1.47 20.81
C ALA A 66 -0.17 0.83 19.91
N ARG A 67 -1.04 1.63 19.32
CA ARG A 67 -1.90 1.14 18.24
C ARG A 67 -1.00 0.59 17.14
N GLY A 68 -1.18 -0.67 16.74
CA GLY A 68 -0.39 -1.31 15.68
C GLY A 68 -0.34 -0.48 14.40
N LEU A 69 -1.44 0.18 14.03
CA LEU A 69 -1.48 1.14 12.92
C LEU A 69 -0.47 2.26 13.06
N ASN A 70 -0.34 2.85 14.25
CA ASN A 70 0.63 3.92 14.49
C ASN A 70 2.06 3.41 14.33
N VAL A 71 2.35 2.20 14.80
CA VAL A 71 3.69 1.58 14.67
C VAL A 71 4.03 1.41 13.19
N VAL A 72 3.14 0.78 12.42
CA VAL A 72 3.36 0.53 10.99
C VAL A 72 3.47 1.83 10.21
N CYS A 73 2.61 2.80 10.47
CA CYS A 73 2.62 4.07 9.74
C CYS A 73 3.79 4.97 10.09
N ASN A 74 4.26 4.97 11.34
CA ASN A 74 5.50 5.66 11.69
C ASN A 74 6.72 5.04 11.02
N ALA A 75 6.77 3.71 10.94
CA ALA A 75 7.82 3.00 10.22
C ALA A 75 7.76 3.29 8.71
N TYR A 76 6.59 3.21 8.10
CA TYR A 76 6.38 3.52 6.68
C TYR A 76 6.80 4.97 6.37
N ASN A 77 6.37 5.94 7.17
CA ASN A 77 6.78 7.34 7.00
C ASN A 77 8.29 7.54 7.15
N SER A 78 8.96 6.79 8.04
CA SER A 78 10.42 6.82 8.16
C SER A 78 11.11 6.30 6.88
N MET A 79 10.56 5.26 6.26
CA MET A 79 11.03 4.75 4.97
C MET A 79 10.85 5.78 3.86
N VAL A 80 9.69 6.42 3.76
CA VAL A 80 9.42 7.48 2.77
C VAL A 80 10.37 8.67 2.94
N GLN A 81 10.64 9.08 4.19
CA GLN A 81 11.60 10.15 4.48
C GLN A 81 13.04 9.74 4.08
N CYS A 82 13.42 8.48 4.32
CA CYS A 82 14.70 7.96 3.87
C CYS A 82 14.84 8.03 2.34
N LEU A 83 13.82 7.58 1.60
CA LEU A 83 13.81 7.63 0.13
C LEU A 83 13.95 9.07 -0.37
N ALA A 84 13.19 10.01 0.20
CA ALA A 84 13.27 11.42 -0.15
C ALA A 84 14.67 12.00 0.13
N ALA A 85 15.27 11.68 1.28
CA ALA A 85 16.64 12.09 1.60
C ALA A 85 17.69 11.49 0.64
N ALA A 86 17.40 10.31 0.09
CA ALA A 86 18.22 9.65 -0.92
C ALA A 86 18.01 10.19 -2.36
N SER A 87 17.14 11.21 -2.52
CA SER A 87 16.72 11.79 -3.80
C SER A 87 16.00 10.79 -4.72
N THR A 88 15.17 9.92 -4.14
CA THR A 88 14.24 9.03 -4.85
C THR A 88 12.84 9.10 -4.22
N SER A 89 11.86 8.43 -4.81
CA SER A 89 10.47 8.46 -4.34
C SER A 89 9.84 7.07 -4.23
N THR A 90 8.73 6.99 -3.51
CA THR A 90 7.90 5.77 -3.47
C THR A 90 7.36 5.42 -4.86
N PHE A 91 7.06 6.42 -5.70
CA PHE A 91 6.60 6.20 -7.07
C PHE A 91 7.66 5.49 -7.92
N GLU A 92 8.93 5.74 -7.68
CA GLU A 92 10.03 5.11 -8.42
C GLU A 92 10.38 3.73 -7.87
N CYS A 93 10.43 3.59 -6.55
CA CYS A 93 10.93 2.37 -5.90
C CYS A 93 9.86 1.31 -5.65
N PHE A 94 8.59 1.70 -5.55
CA PHE A 94 7.47 0.75 -5.38
C PHE A 94 6.77 0.45 -6.71
N ASP A 95 7.27 1.01 -7.82
CA ASP A 95 6.78 0.70 -9.16
C ASP A 95 7.01 -0.77 -9.48
N ILE A 96 5.97 -1.45 -9.96
CA ILE A 96 6.03 -2.86 -10.31
C ILE A 96 7.01 -3.09 -11.47
N GLY A 97 7.11 -2.16 -12.43
CA GLY A 97 8.07 -2.27 -13.52
C GLY A 97 9.51 -2.28 -13.03
N PHE A 98 9.86 -1.36 -12.12
CA PHE A 98 11.16 -1.34 -11.43
C PHE A 98 11.41 -2.65 -10.66
N LEU A 99 10.46 -3.06 -9.83
CA LEU A 99 10.58 -4.27 -8.99
C LEU A 99 10.72 -5.54 -9.84
N LEU A 100 9.98 -5.66 -10.94
CA LEU A 100 10.09 -6.79 -11.88
C LEU A 100 11.43 -6.82 -12.61
N HIS A 101 12.00 -5.66 -12.93
CA HIS A 101 13.30 -5.59 -13.59
C HIS A 101 14.44 -6.05 -12.68
N HIS A 102 14.31 -5.84 -11.37
CA HIS A 102 15.36 -6.12 -10.38
C HIS A 102 15.10 -7.36 -9.52
N SER A 103 13.93 -7.99 -9.62
CA SER A 103 13.59 -9.23 -8.92
C SER A 103 13.73 -10.45 -9.84
N THR A 104 14.31 -11.53 -9.32
CA THR A 104 14.28 -12.84 -9.99
C THR A 104 12.95 -13.59 -9.78
N ALA A 105 12.03 -13.04 -8.99
CA ALA A 105 10.76 -13.66 -8.62
C ALA A 105 9.58 -12.71 -8.88
N PRO A 106 8.97 -12.74 -10.08
CA PRO A 106 7.93 -11.79 -10.47
C PRO A 106 6.74 -11.68 -9.51
N ASN A 107 6.30 -12.80 -8.92
CA ASN A 107 5.19 -12.82 -7.96
C ASN A 107 5.50 -12.03 -6.68
N GLN A 108 6.77 -11.95 -6.28
CA GLN A 108 7.18 -11.16 -5.12
C GLN A 108 7.14 -9.65 -5.43
N ALA A 109 7.57 -9.25 -6.63
CA ALA A 109 7.50 -7.85 -7.07
C ALA A 109 6.06 -7.31 -7.02
N TYR A 110 5.09 -8.06 -7.57
CA TYR A 110 3.67 -7.70 -7.47
C TYR A 110 3.20 -7.61 -6.02
N SER A 111 3.47 -8.64 -5.22
CA SER A 111 3.02 -8.70 -3.82
C SER A 111 3.55 -7.52 -2.99
N TYR A 112 4.81 -7.14 -3.22
CA TYR A 112 5.42 -6.00 -2.54
C TYR A 112 4.80 -4.67 -2.98
N GLY A 113 4.65 -4.44 -4.28
CA GLY A 113 4.02 -3.22 -4.82
C GLY A 113 2.58 -3.05 -4.32
N PHE A 114 1.80 -4.13 -4.27
CA PHE A 114 0.44 -4.12 -3.74
C PHE A 114 0.39 -3.79 -2.25
N LEU A 115 1.26 -4.43 -1.45
CA LEU A 115 1.38 -4.15 -0.02
C LEU A 115 1.72 -2.67 0.22
N MET A 116 2.73 -2.14 -0.46
CA MET A 116 3.15 -0.74 -0.27
C MET A 116 2.09 0.26 -0.70
N SER A 117 1.34 -0.02 -1.76
CA SER A 117 0.22 0.82 -2.18
C SER A 117 -0.93 0.80 -1.17
N MET A 118 -1.24 -0.35 -0.60
CA MET A 118 -2.21 -0.49 0.49
C MET A 118 -1.77 0.31 1.74
N LEU A 119 -0.51 0.16 2.16
CA LEU A 119 0.04 0.88 3.31
C LEU A 119 0.04 2.40 3.09
N GLN A 120 0.35 2.87 1.87
CA GLN A 120 0.29 4.30 1.53
C GLN A 120 -1.10 4.89 1.81
N TYR A 121 -2.16 4.16 1.46
CA TYR A 121 -3.52 4.59 1.78
C TYR A 121 -3.79 4.52 3.28
N GLN A 122 -3.51 3.39 3.93
CA GLN A 122 -3.80 3.17 5.35
C GLN A 122 -3.08 4.17 6.25
N CYS A 123 -1.88 4.59 5.86
CA CYS A 123 -1.07 5.57 6.60
C CYS A 123 -1.26 7.02 6.14
N GLY A 124 -2.02 7.23 5.07
CA GLY A 124 -2.43 8.53 4.57
C GLY A 124 -3.92 8.75 4.78
N ALA A 125 -4.69 8.76 3.68
CA ALA A 125 -6.11 9.11 3.68
C ALA A 125 -6.99 8.17 4.52
N GLY A 126 -6.58 6.91 4.71
CA GLY A 126 -7.31 5.92 5.51
C GLY A 126 -7.00 5.97 7.01
N PHE A 127 -5.97 6.71 7.44
CA PHE A 127 -5.42 6.61 8.79
C PHE A 127 -6.44 6.93 9.88
N TYR A 128 -7.14 8.07 9.77
CA TYR A 128 -8.08 8.50 10.81
C TYR A 128 -9.29 7.56 10.93
N LEU A 129 -9.81 7.05 9.81
CA LEU A 129 -10.92 6.09 9.83
C LEU A 129 -10.58 4.85 10.66
N ALA A 130 -9.37 4.29 10.47
CA ALA A 130 -8.93 3.12 11.23
C ALA A 130 -8.45 3.46 12.65
N SER A 131 -7.79 4.61 12.84
CA SER A 131 -7.26 5.02 14.15
C SER A 131 -8.38 5.37 15.13
N ASP A 132 -9.39 6.11 14.69
CA ASP A 132 -10.53 6.49 15.53
C ASP A 132 -11.36 5.25 15.93
N ASN A 133 -11.35 4.22 15.09
CA ASN A 133 -12.00 2.94 15.31
C ASN A 133 -11.03 1.81 15.70
N TRP A 134 -9.85 2.13 16.24
CA TRP A 134 -8.74 1.18 16.35
C TRP A 134 -9.07 -0.08 17.15
N GLN A 135 -9.80 0.05 18.27
CA GLN A 135 -10.21 -1.11 19.07
C GLN A 135 -11.03 -2.12 18.25
N CYS A 136 -11.81 -1.62 17.28
CA CYS A 136 -12.59 -2.48 16.39
C CYS A 136 -11.71 -3.11 15.31
N MET A 137 -10.84 -2.30 14.68
CA MET A 137 -9.85 -2.79 13.72
C MET A 137 -8.95 -3.86 14.31
N GLN A 138 -8.49 -3.68 15.56
CA GLN A 138 -7.69 -4.68 16.27
C GLN A 138 -8.45 -5.99 16.46
N ARG A 139 -9.78 -5.96 16.73
CA ARG A 139 -10.60 -7.19 16.79
C ARG A 139 -10.78 -7.86 15.42
N ILE A 140 -10.86 -7.08 14.34
CA ILE A 140 -10.89 -7.62 12.98
C ILE A 140 -9.56 -8.33 12.69
N TYR A 141 -8.44 -7.68 12.97
CA TYR A 141 -7.12 -8.29 12.80
C TYR A 141 -6.89 -9.48 13.74
N SER A 142 -7.42 -9.49 14.96
CA SER A 142 -7.22 -10.63 15.87
C SER A 142 -8.16 -11.81 15.59
N GLY A 143 -9.42 -11.54 15.19
CA GLY A 143 -10.48 -12.55 15.09
C GLY A 143 -10.92 -12.90 13.67
N LYS A 144 -10.58 -12.08 12.67
CA LYS A 144 -11.01 -12.23 11.27
C LYS A 144 -9.90 -11.95 10.25
N ASN A 145 -8.63 -11.96 10.67
CA ASN A 145 -7.49 -11.83 9.75
C ASN A 145 -7.57 -12.82 8.58
N ALA A 146 -7.95 -14.06 8.87
CA ALA A 146 -8.11 -15.11 7.86
C ALA A 146 -9.14 -14.73 6.77
N THR A 147 -10.17 -13.96 7.10
CA THR A 147 -11.15 -13.47 6.11
C THR A 147 -10.52 -12.41 5.21
N MET A 148 -9.84 -11.41 5.77
CA MET A 148 -9.16 -10.38 4.96
C MET A 148 -8.05 -10.99 4.10
N TYR A 149 -7.26 -11.89 4.66
CA TYR A 149 -6.23 -12.64 3.93
C TYR A 149 -6.83 -13.53 2.84
N GLY A 150 -7.99 -14.15 3.10
CA GLY A 150 -8.76 -14.90 2.11
C GLY A 150 -9.16 -14.05 0.92
N CYS A 151 -9.68 -12.83 1.15
CA CYS A 151 -10.03 -11.91 0.07
C CYS A 151 -8.81 -11.55 -0.83
N ILE A 152 -7.61 -11.36 -0.24
CA ILE A 152 -6.36 -11.15 -1.02
C ILE A 152 -5.99 -12.41 -1.79
N THR A 153 -6.01 -13.57 -1.13
CA THR A 153 -5.60 -14.84 -1.73
C THR A 153 -6.49 -15.21 -2.90
N ASP A 154 -7.81 -15.10 -2.74
CA ASP A 154 -8.78 -15.35 -3.80
C ASP A 154 -8.55 -14.42 -4.99
N PHE A 155 -8.28 -13.14 -4.75
CA PHE A 155 -7.96 -12.19 -5.82
C PHE A 155 -6.69 -12.58 -6.57
N ILE A 156 -5.61 -12.91 -5.86
CA ILE A 156 -4.34 -13.31 -6.49
C ILE A 156 -4.55 -14.58 -7.33
N LEU A 157 -5.19 -15.60 -6.79
CA LEU A 157 -5.42 -16.86 -7.50
C LEU A 157 -6.28 -16.66 -8.75
N ASN A 158 -7.39 -15.94 -8.61
CA ASN A 158 -8.30 -15.70 -9.72
C ASN A 158 -7.67 -14.82 -10.82
N THR A 159 -6.88 -13.81 -10.45
CA THR A 159 -6.18 -12.96 -11.43
C THR A 159 -5.04 -13.66 -12.13
N GLN A 160 -4.40 -14.64 -11.49
CA GLN A 160 -3.43 -15.52 -12.12
C GLN A 160 -4.09 -16.51 -13.09
N GLU A 161 -5.24 -17.07 -12.72
CA GLU A 161 -5.98 -18.03 -13.54
C GLU A 161 -6.63 -17.37 -14.77
N ASP A 162 -7.31 -16.23 -14.60
CA ASP A 162 -7.96 -15.48 -15.69
C ASP A 162 -7.70 -13.96 -15.60
N PRO A 163 -6.52 -13.48 -16.06
CA PRO A 163 -6.20 -12.06 -16.04
C PRO A 163 -7.19 -11.16 -16.79
N LYS A 164 -7.94 -11.69 -17.78
CA LYS A 164 -8.90 -10.91 -18.58
C LYS A 164 -10.09 -10.44 -17.74
N ARG A 165 -10.40 -11.16 -16.67
CA ARG A 165 -11.44 -10.80 -15.70
C ARG A 165 -10.91 -9.98 -14.53
N GLY A 166 -9.67 -9.47 -14.60
CA GLY A 166 -9.01 -8.72 -13.54
C GLY A 166 -9.89 -7.66 -12.87
N CYS A 167 -10.55 -6.77 -13.63
CA CYS A 167 -11.42 -5.74 -13.06
C CYS A 167 -12.66 -6.29 -12.32
N ASN A 168 -13.13 -7.49 -12.68
CA ASN A 168 -14.19 -8.15 -11.92
C ASN A 168 -13.65 -8.65 -10.58
N TYR A 169 -12.45 -9.23 -10.57
CA TYR A 169 -11.81 -9.68 -9.33
C TYR A 169 -11.41 -8.52 -8.41
N VAL A 170 -11.03 -7.36 -8.97
CA VAL A 170 -10.86 -6.11 -8.21
C VAL A 170 -12.14 -5.77 -7.46
N GLN A 171 -13.29 -5.74 -8.15
CA GLN A 171 -14.58 -5.47 -7.50
C GLN A 171 -14.92 -6.52 -6.43
N THR A 172 -14.75 -7.81 -6.73
CA THR A 172 -15.01 -8.89 -5.77
C THR A 172 -14.15 -8.75 -4.50
N GLY A 173 -12.87 -8.42 -4.66
CA GLY A 173 -11.97 -8.19 -3.54
C GLY A 173 -12.32 -6.93 -2.74
N MET A 174 -12.69 -5.83 -3.42
CA MET A 174 -13.20 -4.60 -2.78
C MET A 174 -14.44 -4.89 -1.91
N ASP A 175 -15.40 -5.63 -2.45
CA ASP A 175 -16.63 -6.01 -1.74
C ASP A 175 -16.33 -6.93 -0.54
N CYS A 176 -15.37 -7.86 -0.73
CA CYS A 176 -14.94 -8.79 0.31
C CYS A 176 -14.28 -8.05 1.48
N PHE A 177 -13.34 -7.14 1.20
CA PHE A 177 -12.67 -6.32 2.21
C PHE A 177 -13.62 -5.35 2.92
N SER A 178 -14.54 -4.74 2.17
CA SER A 178 -15.59 -3.88 2.71
C SER A 178 -16.42 -4.62 3.76
N LYS A 179 -16.90 -5.82 3.43
CA LYS A 179 -17.65 -6.68 4.36
C LYS A 179 -16.80 -7.16 5.53
N ALA A 180 -15.55 -7.54 5.29
CA ALA A 180 -14.64 -8.00 6.33
C ALA A 180 -14.37 -6.92 7.39
N SER A 181 -14.32 -5.65 6.96
CA SER A 181 -13.97 -4.50 7.79
C SER A 181 -15.08 -4.03 8.74
N ILE A 182 -16.28 -4.60 8.62
CA ILE A 182 -17.40 -4.37 9.57
C ILE A 182 -17.75 -5.60 10.40
N LEU A 183 -17.02 -6.71 10.22
CA LEU A 183 -17.20 -7.87 11.08
C LEU A 183 -16.93 -7.52 12.54
N GLN A 184 -17.40 -8.37 13.46
CA GLN A 184 -17.25 -8.14 14.90
C GLN A 184 -17.96 -6.87 15.40
N GLY A 185 -19.03 -6.45 14.70
CA GLY A 185 -19.85 -5.30 15.08
C GLY A 185 -19.14 -3.96 14.90
N CYS A 186 -18.22 -3.87 13.95
CA CYS A 186 -17.55 -2.62 13.64
C CYS A 186 -18.43 -1.66 12.85
N PRO A 187 -18.26 -0.35 13.03
CA PRO A 187 -19.18 0.63 12.48
C PRO A 187 -19.02 0.76 10.97
N ASP A 188 -20.07 1.25 10.32
CA ASP A 188 -20.24 1.19 8.87
C ASP A 188 -19.23 2.05 8.10
N GLU A 189 -18.61 3.07 8.72
CA GLU A 189 -17.58 3.87 8.08
C GLU A 189 -16.33 3.04 7.73
N LEU A 190 -16.10 1.91 8.43
CA LEU A 190 -15.03 0.97 8.10
C LEU A 190 -15.28 0.18 6.81
N LYS A 191 -16.50 0.17 6.25
CA LYS A 191 -16.75 -0.36 4.90
C LYS A 191 -15.91 0.35 3.85
N TYR A 192 -15.88 1.69 3.93
CA TYR A 192 -15.11 2.50 3.01
C TYR A 192 -13.60 2.25 3.19
N TYR A 193 -13.14 2.21 4.45
CA TYR A 193 -11.73 1.90 4.75
C TYR A 193 -11.29 0.54 4.17
N GLY A 194 -12.10 -0.51 4.37
CA GLY A 194 -11.84 -1.83 3.83
C GLY A 194 -11.79 -1.83 2.31
N CYS A 195 -12.86 -1.31 1.69
CA CYS A 195 -12.97 -1.22 0.24
C CYS A 195 -11.78 -0.50 -0.38
N GLU A 196 -11.43 0.69 0.14
CA GLU A 196 -10.40 1.54 -0.43
C GLU A 196 -9.01 0.98 -0.17
N SER A 197 -8.78 0.34 0.98
CA SER A 197 -7.55 -0.44 1.22
C SER A 197 -7.32 -1.48 0.12
N PHE A 198 -8.36 -2.21 -0.28
CA PHE A 198 -8.25 -3.22 -1.34
C PHE A 198 -8.14 -2.60 -2.73
N ARG A 199 -8.89 -1.52 -3.00
CA ARG A 199 -8.78 -0.80 -4.28
C ARG A 199 -7.34 -0.37 -4.51
N GLN A 200 -6.72 0.22 -3.49
CA GLN A 200 -5.32 0.65 -3.48
C GLN A 200 -4.36 -0.53 -3.62
N TYR A 201 -4.59 -1.61 -2.87
CA TYR A 201 -3.82 -2.86 -3.04
C TYR A 201 -3.77 -3.33 -4.50
N SER A 202 -4.89 -3.29 -5.22
CA SER A 202 -4.96 -3.75 -6.62
C SER A 202 -4.47 -2.73 -7.66
N LEU A 203 -4.42 -1.44 -7.29
CA LEU A 203 -4.19 -0.32 -8.21
C LEU A 203 -2.87 -0.43 -9.02
N PRO A 204 -1.75 -0.90 -8.43
CA PRO A 204 -0.48 -0.98 -9.17
C PRO A 204 -0.56 -1.85 -10.44
N GLN A 205 -1.35 -2.93 -10.45
CA GLN A 205 -1.54 -3.78 -11.63
C GLN A 205 -2.81 -3.42 -12.41
N PHE A 206 -3.86 -2.97 -11.72
CA PHE A 206 -5.21 -2.79 -12.28
C PHE A 206 -5.66 -1.33 -12.28
N SER A 207 -4.75 -0.40 -12.52
CA SER A 207 -4.99 1.06 -12.52
C SER A 207 -6.09 1.55 -13.47
N ARG A 208 -6.40 0.76 -14.51
CA ARG A 208 -7.46 1.06 -15.50
C ARG A 208 -8.86 0.59 -15.09
N CYS A 209 -8.99 -0.13 -13.96
CA CYS A 209 -10.29 -0.53 -13.47
C CYS A 209 -10.99 0.67 -12.83
N GLU A 210 -12.00 1.23 -13.50
CA GLU A 210 -12.82 2.35 -13.01
C GLU A 210 -13.82 1.88 -11.92
N LYS A 211 -13.29 1.36 -10.81
CA LYS A 211 -14.07 0.94 -9.65
C LYS A 211 -13.87 1.93 -8.51
N GLN A 212 -14.95 2.26 -7.80
CA GLN A 212 -14.94 3.22 -6.71
C GLN A 212 -15.55 2.59 -5.46
N CYS A 213 -15.07 3.03 -4.30
CA CYS A 213 -15.66 2.67 -3.03
C CYS A 213 -16.81 3.62 -2.71
N PRO A 214 -18.04 3.11 -2.50
CA PRO A 214 -19.16 3.95 -2.14
C PRO A 214 -18.87 4.58 -0.77
N ILE A 215 -19.01 5.89 -0.69
CA ILE A 215 -19.04 6.62 0.57
C ILE A 215 -20.49 6.65 1.02
N ASP A 216 -20.80 6.07 2.18
CA ASP A 216 -22.13 6.22 2.75
C ASP A 216 -22.34 7.70 3.11
N THR A 217 -23.26 8.34 2.41
CA THR A 217 -23.50 9.79 2.50
C THR A 217 -24.07 10.23 3.84
N GLN A 218 -24.41 9.28 4.73
CA GLN A 218 -24.88 9.56 6.08
C GLN A 218 -23.84 10.28 6.98
N TYR A 219 -22.55 10.24 6.63
CA TYR A 219 -21.46 10.78 7.45
C TYR A 219 -20.82 12.06 6.91
N ARG A 220 -21.47 12.74 5.94
CA ARG A 220 -21.09 14.12 5.58
C ARG A 220 -21.61 15.06 6.67
N VAL A 221 -20.74 15.41 7.62
CA VAL A 221 -20.93 16.55 8.54
C VAL A 221 -20.67 17.84 7.80
#